data_AF-A0A818E616-F1
#
_entry.id   AF-A0A818E616-F1
#
_cell.length_a   1.000
_cell.length_b   1.000
_cell.length_c   1.000
_cell.angle_alpha   90.00
_cell.angle_beta   90.00
_cell.angle_gamma   90.00
#
_symmetry.space_group_name_H-M   'P 1'
#
loop_
_entity.id
_entity.type
_entity.pdbx_description
1 polymer ?
#
loop_
_entity_poly.entity_id
_entity_poly.type
_entity_poly.pdbx_seq_one_letter_code
_entity_poly.pdbx_strand_id
1 'polypeptide(L)'
;MCSNSPHKITDYLQYDYVGAPWDPSWYRADRRYLVGNGGFSLRSRRKILELISLIPYDLQKPEDVWYAQNLHRVNASVAPVNIAKTFSVESVYYERPVGIHRFPWNCNFRRKIAETCPESVMVLPNGGCR
;
A
#
# COMPACT_ATOMS: atom_id res chain seq x y z
N MET A 1 -6.05 0.74 10.41
CA MET A 1 -5.67 -0.69 10.44
C MET A 1 -6.90 -1.48 10.81
N CYS A 2 -6.98 -2.73 10.36
CA CYS A 2 -8.18 -3.55 10.47
C CYS A 2 -7.96 -4.68 11.47
N SER A 3 -8.61 -4.62 12.63
CA SER A 3 -8.40 -5.59 13.72
C SER A 3 -8.80 -7.03 13.37
N ASN A 4 -9.79 -7.23 12.49
CA ASN A 4 -10.23 -8.55 12.06
C ASN A 4 -9.46 -9.09 10.85
N SER A 5 -8.34 -8.46 10.45
CA SER A 5 -7.50 -9.02 9.40
C SER A 5 -6.88 -10.36 9.85
N PRO A 6 -6.88 -11.40 9.01
CA PRO A 6 -6.17 -12.64 9.31
C PRO A 6 -4.66 -12.50 9.19
N HIS A 7 -4.17 -11.40 8.61
CA HIS A 7 -2.75 -11.14 8.38
C HIS A 7 -2.15 -10.31 9.50
N LYS A 8 -0.90 -10.58 9.84
CA LYS A 8 -0.14 -9.82 10.84
C LYS A 8 0.94 -8.98 10.17
N ILE A 9 1.32 -7.89 10.82
CA ILE A 9 2.44 -7.03 10.36
C ILE A 9 3.73 -7.85 10.19
N THR A 10 3.94 -8.84 11.05
CA THR A 10 5.11 -9.75 11.02
C THR A 10 5.25 -10.52 9.71
N ASP A 11 4.15 -10.75 8.99
CA ASP A 11 4.11 -11.54 7.75
C ASP A 11 4.75 -10.81 6.56
N TYR A 12 5.13 -9.54 6.75
CA TYR A 12 5.68 -8.65 5.73
C TYR A 12 7.09 -8.13 6.05
N LEU A 13 7.65 -8.45 7.22
CA LEU A 13 8.94 -7.93 7.67
C LEU A 13 10.15 -8.47 6.86
N GLN A 14 9.95 -9.52 6.07
CA GLN A 14 10.93 -10.05 5.13
C GLN A 14 11.12 -9.16 3.88
N TYR A 15 10.23 -8.20 3.66
CA TYR A 15 10.34 -7.23 2.56
C TYR A 15 10.90 -5.92 3.09
N ASP A 16 11.78 -5.31 2.31
CA ASP A 16 12.27 -3.95 2.59
C ASP A 16 11.21 -2.89 2.28
N TYR A 17 10.24 -3.21 1.42
CA TYR A 17 9.10 -2.35 1.13
C TYR A 17 7.83 -3.16 0.87
N VAL A 18 6.73 -2.77 1.52
CA VAL A 18 5.38 -3.15 1.14
C VAL A 18 4.44 -1.95 1.28
N GLY A 19 3.56 -1.77 0.30
CA GLY A 19 2.51 -0.76 0.26
C GLY A 19 1.38 -1.25 -0.63
N ALA A 20 0.28 -0.50 -0.74
CA ALA A 20 -0.82 -0.93 -1.62
C ALA A 20 -0.33 -1.03 -3.08
N PRO A 21 -0.75 -2.05 -3.83
CA PRO A 21 -0.48 -2.10 -5.26
C PRO A 21 -1.37 -1.13 -6.02
N TRP A 22 -0.85 -0.65 -7.14
CA TRP A 22 -1.57 0.15 -8.10
C TRP A 22 -2.12 -0.74 -9.22
N ASP A 23 -3.42 -0.61 -9.53
CA ASP A 23 -4.00 -1.37 -10.64
C ASP A 23 -3.45 -0.86 -12.00
N PRO A 24 -2.92 -1.77 -12.85
CA PRO A 24 -2.27 -1.42 -14.11
C PRO A 24 -3.15 -0.71 -15.14
N SER A 25 -4.47 -0.75 -15.00
CA SER A 25 -5.43 -0.11 -15.92
C SER A 25 -5.47 1.41 -15.79
N TRP A 26 -5.12 1.94 -14.62
CA TRP A 26 -5.16 3.38 -14.33
C TRP A 26 -3.80 3.95 -13.90
N TYR A 27 -2.86 3.11 -13.46
CA TYR A 27 -1.51 3.54 -13.11
C TYR A 27 -0.73 3.99 -14.36
N ARG A 28 -0.43 5.29 -14.44
CA ARG A 28 0.19 5.93 -15.61
C ARG A 28 1.72 6.01 -15.58
N ALA A 29 2.33 5.68 -14.44
CA ALA A 29 3.78 5.64 -14.32
C ALA A 29 4.32 4.28 -14.81
N ASP A 30 5.58 3.99 -14.49
CA ASP A 30 6.26 2.79 -14.98
C ASP A 30 5.62 1.50 -14.44
N ARG A 31 4.91 0.79 -15.32
CA ARG A 31 4.14 -0.44 -15.02
C ARG A 31 5.00 -1.62 -14.58
N ARG A 32 6.33 -1.50 -14.58
CA ARG A 32 7.23 -2.48 -13.94
C ARG A 32 7.16 -2.42 -12.41
N TYR A 33 6.75 -1.29 -11.84
CA TYR A 33 6.70 -1.05 -10.40
C TYR A 33 5.26 -0.82 -9.95
N LEU A 34 4.53 -1.91 -9.74
CA LEU A 34 3.12 -1.89 -9.39
C LEU A 34 2.86 -1.89 -7.87
N VAL A 35 3.90 -1.99 -7.06
CA VAL A 35 3.82 -1.97 -5.59
C VAL A 35 4.65 -0.81 -5.10
N GLY A 36 4.07 -0.01 -4.23
CA GLY A 36 4.77 1.17 -3.74
C GLY A 36 3.93 2.25 -3.12
N ASN A 37 2.59 2.14 -3.06
CA ASN A 37 1.78 3.23 -2.52
C ASN A 37 2.19 3.56 -1.07
N GLY A 38 2.51 4.83 -0.83
CA GLY A 38 3.12 5.25 0.43
C GLY A 38 2.15 5.38 1.60
N GLY A 39 0.85 5.48 1.36
CA GLY A 39 -0.11 5.96 2.35
C GLY A 39 -0.57 4.96 3.41
N PHE A 40 -0.27 3.67 3.22
CA PHE A 40 -0.10 2.70 4.31
C PHE A 40 0.96 1.72 3.84
N SER A 41 2.18 1.87 4.36
CA SER A 41 3.38 1.15 3.91
C SER A 41 4.30 0.78 5.08
N LEU A 42 5.07 -0.30 4.91
CA LEU A 42 6.22 -0.64 5.75
C LEU A 42 7.49 -0.48 4.93
N ARG A 43 8.52 0.08 5.55
CA ARG A 43 9.75 0.46 4.88
C ARG A 43 10.96 0.18 5.75
N SER A 44 11.96 -0.46 5.17
CA SER A 44 13.26 -0.66 5.78
C SER A 44 14.01 0.67 5.85
N ARG A 45 14.12 1.25 7.06
CA ARG A 45 14.86 2.51 7.28
C ARG A 45 16.26 2.46 6.66
N ARG A 46 16.95 1.33 6.80
CA ARG A 46 18.29 1.13 6.22
C ARG A 46 18.29 1.30 4.71
N LYS A 47 17.39 0.62 3.99
CA LYS A 47 17.31 0.69 2.53
C LYS A 47 16.87 2.07 2.03
N ILE A 48 15.96 2.72 2.74
CA ILE A 48 15.52 4.07 2.40
C ILE A 48 16.68 5.05 2.52
N LEU A 49 17.44 5.02 3.62
CA LEU A 49 18.61 5.88 3.83
C LEU A 49 19.71 5.61 2.80
N GLU A 50 19.99 4.33 2.51
CA GLU A 50 20.93 3.92 1.46
C GLU A 50 20.53 4.53 0.11
N LEU A 51 19.25 4.44 -0.26
CA LEU A 51 18.77 4.93 -1.54
C LEU A 51 18.85 6.45 -1.69
N ILE A 52 18.39 7.21 -0.69
CA ILE A 52 18.43 8.69 -0.77
C ILE A 52 19.87 9.24 -0.70
N SER A 53 20.82 8.47 -0.16
CA SER A 53 22.24 8.82 -0.19
C SER A 53 22.88 8.57 -1.56
N LEU A 54 22.36 7.59 -2.31
CA LEU A 54 22.86 7.21 -3.62
C LEU A 54 22.31 8.12 -4.72
N ILE A 55 21.04 8.55 -4.61
CA ILE A 55 20.31 9.20 -5.70
C ILE A 55 19.47 10.34 -5.14
N PRO A 56 19.64 11.58 -5.65
CA PRO A 56 18.83 12.69 -5.20
C PRO A 56 17.36 12.45 -5.55
N TYR A 57 16.49 12.86 -4.63
CA TYR A 57 15.04 12.81 -4.83
C TYR A 57 14.62 13.76 -5.95
N ASP A 58 13.79 13.26 -6.87
CA ASP A 58 13.20 14.06 -7.94
C ASP A 58 11.92 14.72 -7.43
N LEU A 59 12.00 16.02 -7.13
CA LEU A 59 10.89 16.81 -6.60
C LEU A 59 9.68 16.89 -7.54
N GLN A 60 9.82 16.52 -8.83
CA GLN A 60 8.71 16.49 -9.78
C GLN A 60 7.91 15.19 -9.73
N LYS A 61 8.39 14.18 -9.00
CA LYS A 61 7.70 12.89 -8.84
C LYS A 61 7.00 12.81 -7.49
N PRO A 62 5.84 12.12 -7.41
CA PRO A 62 5.32 11.68 -6.13
C PRO A 62 6.34 10.79 -5.41
N GLU A 63 6.41 10.95 -4.09
CA GLU A 63 7.39 10.31 -3.22
C GLU A 63 7.40 8.78 -3.37
N ASP A 64 6.21 8.20 -3.32
CA ASP A 64 5.98 6.77 -3.33
C ASP A 64 6.29 6.14 -4.71
N VAL A 65 5.92 6.83 -5.79
CA VAL A 65 6.29 6.47 -7.17
C VAL A 65 7.80 6.54 -7.35
N TRP A 66 8.47 7.55 -6.80
CA TRP A 66 9.93 7.67 -6.87
C TRP A 66 10.60 6.50 -6.13
N TYR A 67 10.17 6.17 -4.91
CA TYR A 67 10.72 5.02 -4.19
C TYR A 67 10.51 3.71 -4.96
N ALA A 68 9.28 3.44 -5.42
CA ALA A 68 8.96 2.23 -6.17
C ALA A 68 9.87 2.05 -7.40
N GLN A 69 10.15 3.14 -8.12
CA GLN A 69 11.00 3.14 -9.31
C GLN A 69 12.49 3.00 -9.00
N ASN A 70 12.95 3.17 -7.76
CA ASN A 70 14.38 3.26 -7.44
C ASN A 70 14.88 2.23 -6.42
N LEU A 71 14.00 1.54 -5.68
CA LEU A 71 14.37 0.54 -4.67
C LEU A 71 15.25 -0.61 -5.21
N HIS A 72 15.10 -0.95 -6.49
CA HIS A 72 15.95 -1.94 -7.15
C HIS A 72 17.44 -1.54 -7.17
N ARG A 73 17.75 -0.23 -7.14
CA ARG A 73 19.13 0.28 -7.19
C ARG A 73 19.93 0.03 -5.91
N VAL A 74 19.23 -0.26 -4.81
CA VAL A 74 19.83 -0.67 -3.53
C VAL A 74 19.51 -2.12 -3.19
N ASN A 75 19.13 -2.94 -4.18
CA ASN A 75 18.74 -4.34 -4.00
C ASN A 75 17.71 -4.52 -2.86
N ALA A 76 16.74 -3.61 -2.73
CA ALA A 76 15.67 -3.73 -1.76
C ALA A 76 14.62 -4.74 -2.24
N SER A 77 14.18 -5.61 -1.33
CA SER A 77 13.11 -6.57 -1.62
C SER A 77 11.74 -5.89 -1.51
N VAL A 78 11.02 -5.80 -2.63
CA VAL A 78 9.65 -5.25 -2.67
C VAL A 78 8.66 -6.41 -2.69
N ALA A 79 7.63 -6.36 -1.86
CA ALA A 79 6.58 -7.38 -1.84
C ALA A 79 5.92 -7.51 -3.23
N PRO A 80 5.67 -8.73 -3.73
CA PRO A 80 4.97 -8.92 -5.00
C PRO A 80 3.49 -8.52 -4.87
N VAL A 81 2.85 -8.17 -5.99
CA VAL A 81 1.47 -7.62 -6.02
C VAL A 81 0.46 -8.50 -5.27
N ASN A 82 0.56 -9.83 -5.38
CA ASN A 82 -0.33 -10.78 -4.72
C ASN A 82 -0.23 -10.75 -3.19
N ILE A 83 0.92 -10.36 -2.64
CA ILE A 83 1.17 -10.17 -1.21
C ILE A 83 0.87 -8.72 -0.80
N ALA A 84 1.27 -7.75 -1.62
CA ALA A 84 1.05 -6.33 -1.34
C ALA A 84 -0.44 -5.99 -1.13
N LYS A 85 -1.35 -6.59 -1.91
CA LYS A 85 -2.79 -6.38 -1.75
C LYS A 85 -3.35 -6.93 -0.42
N THR A 86 -2.70 -7.91 0.19
CA THR A 86 -3.12 -8.44 1.51
C THR A 86 -2.64 -7.55 2.65
N PHE A 87 -1.58 -6.78 2.42
CA PHE A 87 -1.09 -5.79 3.36
C PHE A 87 -1.98 -4.54 3.35
N SER A 88 -2.16 -3.93 2.18
CA SER A 88 -2.83 -2.64 2.04
C SER A 88 -3.68 -2.57 0.79
N VAL A 89 -4.83 -1.90 0.91
CA VAL A 89 -5.80 -1.70 -0.15
C VAL A 89 -5.97 -0.22 -0.45
N GLU A 90 -6.00 0.11 -1.74
CA GLU A 90 -6.45 1.40 -2.26
C GLU A 90 -7.20 1.18 -3.58
N SER A 91 -6.46 0.74 -4.61
CA SER A 91 -6.99 0.55 -5.97
C SER A 91 -7.25 -0.90 -6.34
N VAL A 92 -6.40 -1.82 -5.86
CA VAL A 92 -6.55 -3.26 -6.03
C VAL A 92 -7.29 -3.78 -4.81
N TYR A 93 -8.47 -4.33 -5.03
CA TYR A 93 -9.31 -4.87 -3.97
C TYR A 93 -8.67 -6.12 -3.33
N TYR A 94 -8.71 -6.15 -2.01
CA TYR A 94 -8.58 -7.37 -1.22
C TYR A 94 -9.59 -7.31 -0.07
N GLU A 95 -10.21 -8.45 0.22
CA GLU A 95 -11.35 -8.50 1.15
C GLU A 95 -10.93 -8.22 2.60
N ARG A 96 -9.77 -8.73 3.02
CA ARG A 96 -9.35 -8.73 4.43
C ARG A 96 -7.94 -8.19 4.66
N PRO A 97 -7.62 -6.96 4.24
CA PRO A 97 -6.26 -6.43 4.32
C PRO A 97 -5.87 -6.03 5.75
N VAL A 98 -4.58 -5.84 6.02
CA VAL A 98 -4.09 -5.29 7.30
C VAL A 98 -4.50 -3.82 7.46
N GLY A 99 -4.52 -3.07 6.36
CA GLY A 99 -4.92 -1.67 6.34
C GLY A 99 -5.48 -1.22 5.00
N ILE A 100 -6.02 0.00 5.01
CA ILE A 100 -6.62 0.63 3.83
C ILE A 100 -6.00 2.02 3.72
N HIS A 101 -5.51 2.34 2.54
CA HIS A 101 -5.12 3.69 2.18
C HIS A 101 -6.20 4.30 1.29
N ARG A 102 -6.85 5.37 1.77
CA ARG A 102 -7.99 6.06 1.17
C ARG A 102 -9.21 5.15 0.96
N PHE A 103 -10.32 5.53 1.58
CA PHE A 103 -11.52 4.70 1.55
C PHE A 103 -12.06 4.56 0.12
N PRO A 104 -12.39 3.34 -0.34
CA PRO A 104 -12.82 3.13 -1.72
C PRO A 104 -14.15 3.83 -2.00
N TRP A 105 -14.33 4.37 -3.20
CA TRP A 105 -15.53 5.15 -3.55
C TRP A 105 -16.81 4.31 -3.69
N ASN A 106 -16.68 2.99 -3.85
CA ASN A 106 -17.80 2.09 -4.08
C ASN A 106 -18.46 1.64 -2.77
N CYS A 107 -19.76 1.89 -2.63
CA CYS A 107 -20.51 1.56 -1.42
C CYS A 107 -20.56 0.08 -1.05
N ASN A 108 -20.65 -0.82 -2.04
CA ASN A 108 -20.59 -2.25 -1.77
C ASN A 108 -19.23 -2.66 -1.18
N PHE A 109 -18.16 -2.00 -1.63
CA PHE A 109 -16.84 -2.23 -1.08
C PHE A 109 -16.74 -1.71 0.35
N ARG A 110 -17.22 -0.49 0.61
CA ARG A 110 -17.18 0.09 1.96
C ARG A 110 -17.88 -0.78 2.99
N ARG A 111 -19.02 -1.39 2.63
CA ARG A 111 -19.75 -2.31 3.52
C ARG A 111 -18.94 -3.57 3.83
N LYS A 112 -18.39 -4.23 2.82
CA LYS A 112 -17.53 -5.42 3.00
C LYS A 112 -16.27 -5.12 3.80
N ILE A 113 -15.65 -3.97 3.56
CA ILE A 113 -14.49 -3.52 4.34
C ILE A 113 -14.88 -3.29 5.80
N ALA A 114 -16.06 -2.72 6.08
CA ALA A 114 -16.47 -2.42 7.45
C ALA A 114 -16.65 -3.69 8.31
N GLU A 115 -16.98 -4.82 7.69
CA GLU A 115 -17.03 -6.13 8.37
C GLU A 115 -15.62 -6.57 8.85
N THR A 116 -14.59 -6.32 8.03
CA THR A 116 -13.20 -6.72 8.37
C THR A 116 -12.43 -5.62 9.11
N CYS A 117 -12.83 -4.38 8.95
CA CYS A 117 -12.18 -3.19 9.47
C CYS A 117 -13.23 -2.39 10.27
N PRO A 118 -13.61 -2.85 11.47
CA PRO A 118 -14.61 -2.13 12.28
C PRO A 118 -14.18 -0.69 12.58
N GLU A 119 -12.87 -0.42 12.62
CA GLU A 119 -12.29 0.91 12.82
C GLU A 119 -12.67 1.88 11.70
N SER A 120 -13.00 1.34 10.53
CA SER A 120 -13.35 2.09 9.34
C SER A 120 -14.68 2.85 9.52
N VAL A 121 -15.56 2.37 10.42
CA VAL A 121 -16.81 3.03 10.85
C VAL A 121 -16.55 4.26 11.72
N MET A 122 -15.44 4.30 12.47
CA MET A 122 -15.05 5.48 13.26
C MET A 122 -14.66 6.66 12.36
N VAL A 123 -14.12 6.37 11.16
CA VAL A 123 -13.70 7.37 10.18
C VAL A 123 -14.85 7.76 9.26
N LEU A 124 -15.72 6.80 8.90
CA LEU A 124 -16.89 7.02 8.06
C LEU A 124 -18.12 6.29 8.65
N PRO A 125 -18.95 6.99 9.44
CA PRO A 125 -20.19 6.43 9.96
C PRO A 125 -21.07 5.90 8.81
N ASN A 126 -21.66 4.72 8.98
CA ASN A 126 -22.46 4.00 7.97
C ASN A 126 -21.71 3.67 6.66
N GLY A 127 -20.38 3.58 6.71
CA GLY A 127 -19.58 3.38 5.50
C GLY A 127 -19.69 4.54 4.51
N GLY A 128 -20.16 5.72 4.94
CA GLY A 128 -20.31 6.90 4.07
C GLY A 128 -21.23 6.69 2.86
N CYS A 129 -22.17 5.75 2.96
CA CYS A 129 -23.14 5.42 1.92
C CYS A 129 -24.54 5.68 2.47
N ARG A 130 -25.20 6.70 1.92
CA ARG A 130 -26.62 6.95 2.16
C ARG A 130 -27.45 6.08 1.23
#